data_AF-A0AA38IA62-F1
#
_entry.id   AF-A0AA38IA62-F1
#
_cell.length_a   1.000
_cell.length_b   1.000
_cell.length_c   1.000
_cell.angle_alpha   90.00
_cell.angle_beta   90.00
_cell.angle_gamma   90.00
#
_symmetry.space_group_name_H-M   'P 1'
#
loop_
_entity.id
_entity.type
_entity.pdbx_description
1 polymer ?
#
loop_
_entity_poly.entity_id
_entity_poly.type
_entity_poly.pdbx_seq_one_letter_code
_entity_poly.pdbx_strand_id
1 'polypeptide(L)'
;MGDQVQQILQSRSNFIKHLNDDLVKNDEIIESTASRLNDLKITTANVQELGKKVEHPALIPLGKKIYVNGTIIHTGEYFLDKLAFPDSYTTLETLDDTIRHLENKIKIQSELLQKSEDAKTQLEERIALITGGTNDEDDASPKQIVTDKGVAVKVGEFYEILEFEN
;
A
#
# COMPACT_ATOMS: atom_id res chain seq x y z
N MET A 1 -7.54 12.73 44.76
CA MET A 1 -8.42 12.12 43.75
C MET A 1 -8.58 12.99 42.49
N GLY A 2 -8.68 14.33 42.59
CA GLY A 2 -8.79 15.22 41.41
C GLY A 2 -7.59 15.19 40.45
N ASP A 3 -6.35 15.20 40.95
CA ASP A 3 -5.13 15.21 40.12
C ASP A 3 -4.94 13.94 39.28
N GLN A 4 -5.27 12.77 39.84
CA GLN A 4 -5.15 11.50 39.12
C GLN A 4 -6.15 11.42 37.95
N VAL A 5 -7.38 11.92 38.15
CA VAL A 5 -8.40 11.95 37.08
C VAL A 5 -7.97 12.89 35.96
N GLN A 6 -7.40 14.07 36.29
CA GLN A 6 -6.88 14.99 35.28
C GLN A 6 -5.71 14.40 34.49
N GLN A 7 -4.76 13.73 35.16
CA GLN A 7 -3.66 13.04 34.47
C GLN A 7 -4.13 11.95 33.50
N ILE A 8 -5.14 11.16 33.90
CA ILE A 8 -5.73 10.13 33.03
C ILE A 8 -6.41 10.75 31.81
N LEU A 9 -7.20 11.81 31.99
CA LEU A 9 -7.87 12.51 30.88
C LEU A 9 -6.89 13.15 29.91
N GLN A 10 -5.79 13.72 30.42
CA GLN A 10 -4.73 14.29 29.60
C GLN A 10 -3.96 13.20 28.82
N SER A 11 -3.65 12.08 29.48
CA SER A 11 -3.02 10.92 28.84
C SER A 11 -3.89 10.36 27.71
N ARG A 12 -5.20 10.18 27.96
CA ARG A 12 -6.17 9.76 26.94
C ARG A 12 -6.21 10.72 25.75
N SER A 13 -6.24 12.03 26.01
CA SER A 13 -6.27 13.04 24.95
C SER A 13 -5.00 13.02 24.09
N ASN A 14 -3.83 12.88 24.71
CA ASN A 14 -2.56 12.74 24.00
C ASN A 14 -2.51 11.45 23.18
N PHE A 15 -3.01 10.34 23.73
CA PHE A 15 -3.04 9.07 23.02
C PHE A 15 -3.95 9.12 21.79
N ILE A 16 -5.16 9.68 21.92
CA ILE A 16 -6.07 9.90 20.77
C ILE A 16 -5.38 10.76 19.70
N LYS A 17 -4.66 11.81 20.11
CA LYS A 17 -3.91 12.66 19.18
C LYS A 17 -2.87 11.84 18.41
N HIS A 18 -2.08 11.01 19.08
CA HIS A 18 -1.11 10.14 18.41
C HIS A 18 -1.75 9.17 17.43
N LEU A 19 -2.89 8.56 17.79
CA LEU A 19 -3.62 7.68 16.88
C LEU A 19 -4.13 8.41 15.63
N ASN A 20 -4.61 9.66 15.80
CA ASN A 20 -5.00 10.49 14.66
C ASN A 20 -3.81 10.89 13.78
N ASP A 21 -2.67 11.22 14.38
CA ASP A 21 -1.44 11.52 13.63
C ASP A 21 -0.98 10.29 12.82
N ASP A 22 -1.12 9.08 13.37
CA ASP A 22 -0.80 7.84 12.67
C ASP A 22 -1.83 7.46 11.58
N LEU A 23 -3.10 7.80 11.76
CA LEU A 23 -4.12 7.70 10.70
C LEU A 23 -3.75 8.55 9.48
N VAL A 24 -3.38 9.82 9.71
CA VAL A 24 -2.98 10.73 8.62
C VAL A 24 -1.78 10.17 7.85
N LYS A 25 -0.77 9.65 8.55
CA LYS A 25 0.38 9.00 7.88
C LYS A 25 -0.03 7.76 7.08
N ASN A 26 -0.94 6.94 7.61
CA ASN A 26 -1.44 5.78 6.89
C ASN A 26 -2.22 6.19 5.64
N ASP A 27 -3.02 7.25 5.69
CA ASP A 27 -3.71 7.79 4.51
C ASP A 27 -2.72 8.22 3.43
N GLU A 28 -1.64 8.93 3.79
CA GLU A 28 -0.57 9.30 2.86
C GLU A 28 0.13 8.07 2.25
N ILE A 29 0.38 7.03 3.06
CA ILE A 29 0.96 5.77 2.59
C ILE A 29 0.01 5.05 1.63
N ILE A 30 -1.28 4.98 1.94
CA ILE A 30 -2.31 4.35 1.10
C ILE A 30 -2.41 5.08 -0.24
N GLU A 31 -2.51 6.41 -0.24
CA GLU A 31 -2.62 7.21 -1.46
C GLU A 31 -1.38 7.05 -2.34
N SER A 32 -0.18 7.17 -1.75
CA SER A 32 1.07 7.01 -2.49
C SER A 32 1.28 5.59 -3.03
N THR A 33 0.91 4.56 -2.26
CA THR A 33 0.99 3.16 -2.68
C THR A 33 -0.02 2.85 -3.79
N ALA A 34 -1.26 3.33 -3.66
CA ALA A 34 -2.30 3.17 -4.67
C ALA A 34 -1.93 3.84 -6.00
N SER A 35 -1.38 5.06 -5.93
CA SER A 35 -0.86 5.78 -7.10
C SER A 35 0.25 5.00 -7.80
N ARG A 36 1.23 4.52 -7.02
CA ARG A 36 2.34 3.69 -7.54
C ARG A 36 1.86 2.37 -8.14
N LEU A 37 0.87 1.73 -7.53
CA LEU A 37 0.25 0.52 -8.04
C LEU A 37 -0.45 0.76 -9.39
N ASN A 38 -1.14 1.89 -9.53
CA ASN A 38 -1.76 2.30 -10.78
C ASN A 38 -0.72 2.55 -11.87
N ASP A 39 0.35 3.27 -11.56
CA ASP A 39 1.46 3.50 -12.49
C ASP A 39 2.09 2.19 -12.98
N LEU A 40 2.29 1.22 -12.08
CA LEU A 40 2.79 -0.11 -12.44
C LEU A 40 1.83 -0.87 -13.36
N LYS A 41 0.52 -0.82 -13.09
CA LYS A 41 -0.50 -1.45 -13.94
C LYS A 41 -0.52 -0.83 -15.34
N ILE A 42 -0.49 0.51 -15.42
CA ILE A 42 -0.42 1.24 -16.69
C ILE A 42 0.87 0.88 -17.45
N THR A 43 2.01 0.88 -16.76
CA THR A 43 3.31 0.53 -17.35
C THR A 43 3.29 -0.90 -17.89
N THR A 44 2.74 -1.85 -17.14
CA THR A 44 2.63 -3.26 -17.57
C THR A 44 1.78 -3.39 -18.82
N ALA A 45 0.62 -2.73 -18.86
CA ALA A 45 -0.25 -2.72 -20.04
C ALA A 45 0.45 -2.09 -21.26
N ASN A 46 1.18 -0.99 -21.07
CA ASN A 46 1.94 -0.33 -22.14
C ASN A 46 3.07 -1.21 -22.67
N VAL A 47 3.82 -1.88 -21.79
CA VAL A 47 4.89 -2.83 -22.16
C VAL A 47 4.30 -4.00 -22.96
N GLN A 48 3.19 -4.57 -22.51
CA GLN A 48 2.48 -5.64 -23.23
C GLN A 48 1.99 -5.18 -24.61
N GLU A 49 1.48 -3.95 -24.73
CA GLU A 49 1.03 -3.41 -26.02
C GLU A 49 2.20 -3.14 -26.97
N LEU A 50 3.30 -2.57 -26.46
CA LEU A 50 4.52 -2.34 -27.23
C LEU A 50 5.16 -3.64 -27.71
N GLY A 51 5.12 -4.70 -26.89
CA GLY A 51 5.67 -6.00 -27.25
C GLY A 51 4.96 -6.69 -28.44
N LYS A 52 3.78 -6.21 -28.87
CA LYS A 52 3.01 -6.81 -29.98
C LYS A 52 3.60 -6.52 -31.36
N LYS A 53 4.38 -5.44 -31.51
CA LYS A 53 5.02 -5.09 -32.79
C LYS A 53 6.43 -4.62 -32.53
N VAL A 54 7.33 -4.90 -33.47
CA VAL A 54 8.75 -4.55 -33.37
C VAL A 54 8.99 -3.04 -33.41
N GLU A 55 8.08 -2.29 -34.05
CA GLU A 55 8.21 -0.85 -34.28
C GLU A 55 6.92 -0.10 -33.98
N HIS A 56 7.03 1.03 -33.28
CA HIS A 56 5.90 1.90 -32.94
C HIS A 56 6.26 3.38 -33.16
N PRO A 57 5.51 4.14 -33.99
CA PRO A 57 5.64 5.58 -34.03
C PRO A 57 5.14 6.17 -32.70
N ALA A 58 5.92 7.09 -32.12
CA ALA A 58 5.63 7.67 -30.82
C ALA A 58 6.02 9.15 -30.72
N LEU A 59 5.33 9.87 -29.84
CA LEU A 59 5.70 11.21 -29.40
C LEU A 59 6.51 11.09 -28.11
N ILE A 60 7.82 11.32 -28.20
CA ILE A 60 8.74 11.21 -27.06
C ILE A 60 8.77 12.56 -26.33
N PRO A 61 8.42 12.63 -25.04
CA PRO A 61 8.47 13.86 -24.28
C PRO A 61 9.92 14.27 -23.99
N LEU A 62 10.28 15.53 -24.31
CA LEU A 62 11.57 16.13 -23.92
C LEU A 62 11.44 17.07 -22.72
N GLY A 63 10.21 17.39 -22.31
CA GLY A 63 9.92 18.29 -21.21
C GLY A 63 8.43 18.61 -21.12
N LYS A 64 8.08 19.60 -20.28
CA LYS A 64 6.69 20.03 -20.12
C LYS A 64 6.17 20.60 -21.45
N LYS A 65 5.19 19.90 -22.06
CA LYS A 65 4.52 20.28 -23.32
C LYS A 65 5.43 20.30 -24.56
N ILE A 66 6.60 19.65 -24.53
CA ILE A 66 7.52 19.55 -25.67
C ILE A 66 7.70 18.07 -26.02
N TYR A 67 7.43 17.72 -27.28
CA TYR A 67 7.47 16.36 -27.79
C TYR A 67 8.25 16.30 -29.11
N VAL A 68 8.91 15.17 -29.35
CA VAL A 68 9.58 14.87 -30.61
C VAL A 68 8.98 13.60 -31.21
N ASN A 69 8.76 13.62 -32.52
CA ASN A 69 8.38 12.43 -33.26
C ASN A 69 9.56 11.46 -33.31
N GLY A 70 9.34 10.23 -32.89
CA GLY A 70 10.31 9.15 -32.99
C GLY A 70 9.64 7.83 -33.31
N THR A 71 10.47 6.81 -33.55
CA THR A 71 10.02 5.42 -33.68
C THR A 71 10.70 4.63 -32.58
N ILE A 72 9.90 3.96 -31.76
CA ILE A 72 10.38 2.98 -30.78
C ILE A 72 10.67 1.70 -31.57
N ILE A 73 11.88 1.20 -31.43
CA ILE A 73 12.35 -0.06 -32.03
C ILE A 73 12.79 -1.01 -30.91
N HIS A 74 12.98 -2.29 -31.24
CA HIS A 74 13.45 -3.31 -30.28
C HIS A 74 12.54 -3.48 -29.05
N THR A 75 11.21 -3.48 -29.26
CA THR A 75 10.19 -3.65 -28.20
C THR A 75 10.16 -5.03 -27.53
N GLY A 76 11.08 -5.93 -27.89
CA GLY A 76 11.25 -7.23 -27.23
C GLY A 76 12.18 -7.18 -26.02
N GLU A 77 12.90 -6.08 -25.81
CA GLU A 77 13.92 -5.94 -24.76
C GLU A 77 13.77 -4.59 -24.04
N TYR A 78 13.93 -4.60 -22.73
CA TYR A 78 13.72 -3.43 -21.88
C TYR A 78 14.88 -3.26 -20.90
N PHE A 79 15.26 -2.01 -20.67
CA PHE A 79 16.20 -1.65 -19.63
C PHE A 79 15.48 -1.58 -18.28
N LEU A 80 15.93 -2.40 -17.33
CA LEU A 80 15.42 -2.43 -15.96
C LEU A 80 16.50 -1.99 -14.98
N ASP A 81 16.17 -1.00 -14.16
CA ASP A 81 17.02 -0.60 -13.05
C ASP A 81 16.86 -1.56 -11.88
N LYS A 82 17.97 -2.15 -11.46
CA LYS A 82 18.08 -3.01 -10.29
C LYS A 82 18.81 -2.26 -9.18
N LEU A 83 18.13 -2.15 -8.05
CA LEU A 83 18.70 -1.61 -6.83
C LEU A 83 19.54 -2.72 -6.17
N ALA A 84 20.86 -2.64 -6.31
CA ALA A 84 21.77 -3.28 -5.38
C ALA A 84 22.35 -2.20 -4.46
N PHE A 85 22.56 -2.52 -3.20
CA PHE A 85 23.28 -1.62 -2.31
C PHE A 85 24.76 -2.03 -2.34
N PRO A 86 25.73 -1.12 -2.56
CA PRO A 86 25.59 0.35 -2.60
C PRO A 86 25.26 0.96 -3.98
N ASP A 87 25.39 0.19 -5.07
CA ASP A 87 25.26 0.71 -6.44
C ASP A 87 24.04 0.16 -7.19
N SER A 88 23.28 1.04 -7.84
CA SER A 88 22.25 0.65 -8.80
C SER A 88 22.89 0.30 -10.15
N TYR A 89 22.39 -0.74 -10.82
CA TYR A 89 22.80 -1.09 -12.17
C TYR A 89 21.59 -1.34 -13.06
N THR A 90 21.76 -1.14 -14.36
CA THR A 90 20.71 -1.36 -15.36
C THR A 90 20.98 -2.66 -16.11
N THR A 91 19.98 -3.51 -16.25
CA THR A 91 20.04 -4.75 -17.03
C THR A 91 19.10 -4.71 -18.20
N LEU A 92 19.54 -5.22 -19.34
CA LEU A 92 18.65 -5.50 -20.47
C LEU A 92 17.96 -6.84 -20.22
N GLU A 93 16.64 -6.84 -20.22
CA GLU A 93 15.79 -7.99 -19.92
C GLU A 93 14.78 -8.20 -21.05
N THR A 94 14.35 -9.45 -21.24
CA THR A 94 13.34 -9.75 -22.26
C THR A 94 11.97 -9.18 -21.89
N LEU A 95 11.06 -9.08 -22.86
CA LEU A 95 9.67 -8.70 -22.63
C LEU A 95 9.00 -9.55 -21.54
N ASP A 96 9.14 -10.88 -21.62
CA ASP A 96 8.52 -11.81 -20.67
C ASP A 96 9.11 -11.64 -19.25
N ASP A 97 10.43 -11.51 -19.14
CA ASP A 97 11.09 -11.28 -17.85
C ASP A 97 10.69 -9.93 -17.24
N THR A 98 10.52 -8.91 -18.09
CA THR A 98 10.09 -7.57 -17.70
C THR A 98 8.64 -7.56 -17.20
N ILE A 99 7.73 -8.25 -17.89
CA ILE A 99 6.34 -8.42 -17.44
C ILE A 99 6.31 -9.13 -16.09
N ARG A 100 7.02 -10.25 -15.94
CA ARG A 100 7.09 -11.00 -14.67
C ARG A 100 7.62 -10.12 -13.53
N HIS A 101 8.62 -9.29 -13.79
CA HIS A 101 9.16 -8.35 -12.81
C HIS A 101 8.12 -7.29 -12.39
N LEU A 102 7.39 -6.74 -13.36
CA LEU A 102 6.32 -5.76 -13.08
C LEU A 102 5.16 -6.40 -12.32
N GLU A 103 4.74 -7.60 -12.68
CA GLU A 103 3.70 -8.37 -11.97
C GLU A 103 4.09 -8.65 -10.53
N ASN A 104 5.36 -9.03 -10.28
CA ASN A 104 5.86 -9.22 -8.93
C ASN A 104 5.84 -7.91 -8.13
N LYS A 105 6.23 -6.78 -8.74
CA LYS A 105 6.12 -5.46 -8.11
C LYS A 105 4.67 -5.09 -7.81
N ILE A 106 3.74 -5.36 -8.72
CA ILE A 106 2.29 -5.15 -8.53
C ILE A 106 1.79 -5.96 -7.34
N LYS A 107 2.19 -7.24 -7.25
CA LYS A 107 1.82 -8.11 -6.12
C LYS A 107 2.32 -7.53 -4.79
N ILE A 108 3.60 -7.20 -4.69
CA ILE A 108 4.20 -6.63 -3.47
C ILE A 108 3.51 -5.31 -3.07
N GLN A 109 3.24 -4.42 -4.04
CA GLN A 109 2.56 -3.16 -3.76
C GLN A 109 1.08 -3.35 -3.37
N SER A 110 0.40 -4.35 -3.94
CA SER A 110 -0.98 -4.69 -3.57
C SER A 110 -1.07 -5.26 -2.15
N GLU A 111 -0.12 -6.13 -1.77
CA GLU A 111 -0.01 -6.65 -0.40
C GLU A 111 0.29 -5.53 0.61
N LEU A 112 1.16 -4.58 0.25
CA LEU A 112 1.44 -3.41 1.08
C LEU A 112 0.20 -2.54 1.26
N LEU A 113 -0.54 -2.28 0.17
CA LEU A 113 -1.76 -1.49 0.21
C LEU A 113 -2.80 -2.12 1.14
N GLN A 114 -3.05 -3.42 1.00
CA GLN A 114 -3.98 -4.14 1.87
C GLN A 114 -3.58 -4.04 3.35
N LYS A 115 -2.30 -4.27 3.66
CA LYS A 115 -1.80 -4.15 5.04
C LYS A 115 -1.99 -2.74 5.61
N SER A 116 -1.81 -1.71 4.80
CA SER A 116 -2.03 -0.33 5.22
C SER A 116 -3.52 -0.01 5.43
N GLU A 117 -4.41 -0.52 4.59
CA GLU A 117 -5.87 -0.39 4.75
C GLU A 117 -6.38 -1.13 6.01
N ASP A 118 -5.88 -2.33 6.26
CA ASP A 118 -6.19 -3.09 7.47
C ASP A 118 -5.71 -2.36 8.73
N ALA A 119 -4.49 -1.80 8.68
CA ALA A 119 -3.95 -1.01 9.79
C ALA A 119 -4.76 0.26 10.06
N LYS A 120 -5.20 0.95 9.01
CA LYS A 120 -6.10 2.11 9.11
C LYS A 120 -7.41 1.72 9.80
N THR A 121 -8.06 0.65 9.34
CA THR A 121 -9.33 0.16 9.90
C THR A 121 -9.18 -0.14 11.40
N GLN A 122 -8.11 -0.81 11.81
CA GLN A 122 -7.84 -1.09 13.22
C GLN A 122 -7.60 0.17 14.06
N LEU A 123 -6.95 1.20 13.51
CA LEU A 123 -6.77 2.47 14.20
C LEU A 123 -8.09 3.22 14.38
N GLU A 124 -8.94 3.23 13.36
CA GLU A 124 -10.28 3.82 13.42
C GLU A 124 -11.15 3.14 14.50
N GLU A 125 -11.16 1.80 14.53
CA GLU A 125 -11.86 1.04 15.58
C GLU A 125 -11.34 1.38 16.99
N ARG A 126 -10.01 1.46 17.16
CA ARG A 126 -9.41 1.84 18.45
C ARG A 126 -9.81 3.24 18.88
N ILE A 127 -9.81 4.21 17.97
CA ILE A 127 -10.24 5.58 18.28
C ILE A 127 -11.72 5.61 18.66
N ALA A 128 -12.58 4.89 17.95
CA ALA A 128 -14.00 4.79 18.27
C ALA A 128 -14.24 4.23 19.68
N LEU A 129 -13.55 3.13 20.04
CA LEU A 129 -13.59 2.54 21.37
C LEU A 129 -13.15 3.52 22.46
N ILE A 130 -12.06 4.25 22.23
CA ILE A 130 -11.52 5.18 23.23
C ILE A 130 -12.39 6.42 23.37
N THR A 131 -13.01 6.89 22.29
CA THR A 131 -13.84 8.11 22.27
C THR A 131 -15.28 7.89 22.76
N GLY A 132 -15.69 6.63 22.92
CA GLY A 132 -17.04 6.25 23.39
C GLY A 132 -18.05 6.15 22.25
N GLY A 133 -17.59 5.94 21.01
CA GLY A 133 -18.41 5.83 19.82
C GLY A 133 -18.91 4.41 19.58
N THR A 134 -19.86 3.94 20.38
CA THR A 134 -21.06 3.15 20.00
C THR A 134 -21.92 2.89 21.24
N ASN A 135 -23.22 3.16 21.11
CA ASN A 135 -24.28 3.10 22.12
C ASN A 135 -24.69 1.66 22.56
N ASP A 136 -23.79 0.68 22.52
CA ASP A 136 -24.06 -0.66 23.02
C ASP A 136 -23.09 -0.95 24.17
N GLU A 137 -23.61 -0.97 25.39
CA GLU A 137 -22.87 -1.13 26.66
C GLU A 137 -22.14 -2.48 26.82
N ASP A 138 -22.13 -3.36 25.81
CA ASP A 138 -21.62 -4.73 25.96
C ASP A 138 -20.41 -5.13 25.10
N ASP A 139 -19.86 -4.28 24.21
CA ASP A 139 -18.85 -4.79 23.25
C ASP A 139 -17.65 -3.86 22.98
N ALA A 140 -16.88 -3.55 24.01
CA ALA A 140 -15.69 -2.70 23.94
C ALA A 140 -14.44 -3.40 23.36
N SER A 141 -14.56 -4.14 22.25
CA SER A 141 -13.40 -4.81 21.61
C SER A 141 -13.44 -4.71 20.08
N PRO A 142 -12.28 -4.65 19.40
CA PRO A 142 -12.19 -4.64 17.93
C PRO A 142 -12.92 -5.82 17.28
N LYS A 143 -13.52 -5.64 16.10
CA LYS A 143 -14.22 -6.74 15.43
C LYS A 143 -13.24 -7.74 14.82
N GLN A 144 -12.10 -7.23 14.35
CA GLN A 144 -11.08 -8.02 13.68
C GLN A 144 -9.69 -7.46 13.96
N ILE A 145 -8.73 -8.35 14.18
CA ILE A 145 -7.32 -8.01 14.33
C ILE A 145 -6.55 -8.80 13.27
N VAL A 146 -6.00 -8.08 12.30
CA VAL A 146 -5.17 -8.63 11.21
C VAL A 146 -3.71 -8.41 11.55
N THR A 147 -2.92 -9.48 11.43
CA THR A 147 -1.46 -9.48 11.64
C THR A 147 -0.77 -10.23 10.51
N ASP A 148 0.56 -10.20 10.51
CA ASP A 148 1.40 -11.02 9.62
C ASP A 148 1.26 -12.53 9.86
N LYS A 149 0.75 -12.96 11.02
CA LYS A 149 0.62 -14.37 11.42
C LYS A 149 -0.78 -14.95 11.24
N GLY A 150 -1.78 -14.10 11.01
CA GLY A 150 -3.17 -14.53 10.95
C GLY A 150 -4.16 -13.42 11.24
N VAL A 151 -5.43 -13.82 11.31
CA VAL A 151 -6.58 -12.96 11.58
C VAL A 151 -7.30 -13.47 12.82
N ALA A 152 -7.55 -12.60 13.78
CA ALA A 152 -8.46 -12.87 14.89
C ALA A 152 -9.81 -12.20 14.63
N VAL A 153 -10.89 -12.97 14.56
CA VAL A 153 -12.27 -12.48 14.33
C VAL A 153 -13.09 -12.65 15.59
N LYS A 154 -13.84 -11.63 15.99
CA LYS A 154 -14.69 -11.70 17.18
C LYS A 154 -15.96 -12.53 16.90
N VAL A 155 -16.19 -13.56 17.71
CA VAL A 155 -17.37 -14.45 17.67
C VAL A 155 -17.97 -14.53 19.08
N GLY A 156 -19.02 -13.74 19.33
CA GLY A 156 -19.56 -13.55 20.68
C GLY A 156 -18.55 -12.83 21.58
N GLU A 157 -18.25 -13.39 22.75
CA GLU A 157 -17.28 -12.84 23.72
C GLU A 157 -15.81 -13.24 23.42
N PHE A 158 -15.58 -14.12 22.44
CA PHE A 158 -14.26 -14.68 22.15
C PHE A 158 -13.73 -14.25 20.79
N TYR A 159 -12.44 -14.45 20.56
CA TYR A 159 -11.84 -14.35 19.23
C TYR A 159 -11.52 -15.74 18.69
N GLU A 160 -11.95 -16.01 17.46
CA GLU A 160 -11.49 -17.14 16.68
C GLU A 160 -10.23 -16.73 15.91
N ILE A 161 -9.16 -17.51 16.06
CA ILE A 161 -7.86 -17.24 15.43
C ILE A 161 -7.73 -18.11 14.18
N LEU A 162 -7.56 -17.46 13.04
CA LEU A 162 -7.25 -18.06 11.76
C LEU A 162 -5.77 -17.80 11.47
N GLU A 163 -4.92 -18.81 11.64
CA GLU A 163 -3.51 -18.73 11.32
C GLU A 163 -3.28 -18.91 9.82
N PHE A 164 -2.36 -18.15 9.25
CA PHE A 164 -1.91 -18.41 7.88
C PHE A 164 -0.94 -19.60 7.92
N GLU A 165 -1.31 -20.73 7.31
CA GLU A 165 -0.37 -21.86 7.13
C GLU A 165 0.81 -21.36 6.27
N ASN A 166 2.03 -21.47 6.82
CA ASN A 166 3.28 -21.17 6.12
C ASN A 166 3.65 -22.26 5.11
#